data_AF-A0A918RT54-F1
#
_entry.id   AF-A0A918RT54-F1
#
_cell.length_a   1.000
_cell.length_b   1.000
_cell.length_c   1.000
_cell.angle_alpha   90.00
_cell.angle_beta   90.00
_cell.angle_gamma   90.00
#
_symmetry.space_group_name_H-M   'P 1'
#
loop_
_entity.id
_entity.type
_entity.pdbx_description
1 polymer ?
#
loop_
_entity_poly.entity_id
_entity_poly.type
_entity_poly.pdbx_seq_one_letter_code
_entity_poly.pdbx_strand_id
1 'polypeptide(L)'
;MPFGRRTTVVRGFVGRDELQAVKQHLFFEEHPLRSVDGGIVHAGCDPNPDIAEVRIRLKSGTHTDVDLLLLEHELAEHRYYQAHPGSTYTEAHAAAAKVADWASNREPPRRENYTWEN
;
A
#
# COMPACT_ATOMS: atom_id res chain seq x y z
N MET A 1 13.25 -15.97 -30.03
CA MET A 1 13.13 -14.70 -29.31
C MET A 1 12.47 -14.98 -27.97
N PRO A 2 13.17 -14.98 -26.82
CA PRO A 2 12.50 -15.08 -25.54
C PRO A 2 12.40 -13.70 -24.87
N PHE A 3 11.19 -13.36 -24.45
CA PHE A 3 10.86 -12.18 -23.66
C PHE A 3 11.58 -12.26 -22.30
N GLY A 4 12.47 -11.30 -22.05
CA GLY A 4 13.08 -11.12 -20.73
C GLY A 4 12.05 -10.64 -19.74
N ARG A 5 11.59 -11.52 -18.85
CA ARG A 5 10.92 -11.11 -17.62
C ARG A 5 11.96 -10.33 -16.80
N ARG A 6 11.75 -9.02 -16.68
CA ARG A 6 12.46 -8.21 -15.69
C ARG A 6 11.93 -8.64 -14.33
N THR A 7 12.61 -9.59 -13.70
CA THR A 7 12.46 -9.87 -12.28
C THR A 7 13.00 -8.64 -11.55
N THR A 8 12.11 -7.71 -11.23
CA THR A 8 12.36 -6.75 -10.15
C THR A 8 12.63 -7.60 -8.92
N VAL A 9 13.82 -7.41 -8.33
CA VAL A 9 14.17 -8.02 -7.06
C VAL A 9 13.23 -7.44 -6.03
N VAL A 10 12.12 -8.13 -5.73
CA VAL A 10 11.37 -7.91 -4.49
C VAL A 10 12.38 -8.25 -3.40
N ARG A 11 12.87 -7.23 -2.68
CA ARG A 11 13.81 -7.47 -1.59
C ARG A 11 13.05 -8.33 -0.58
N GLY A 12 13.53 -9.55 -0.39
CA GLY A 12 12.97 -10.45 0.61
C GLY A 12 12.90 -9.78 1.97
N PHE A 13 11.92 -10.23 2.77
CA PHE A 13 11.62 -9.88 4.16
C PHE A 13 10.63 -8.72 4.34
N VAL A 14 9.35 -9.10 4.52
CA VAL A 14 8.46 -8.40 5.45
C VAL A 14 8.51 -9.21 6.74
N GLY A 15 9.31 -8.78 7.71
CA GLY A 15 9.30 -9.38 9.05
C GLY A 15 7.90 -9.31 9.66
N ARG A 16 7.60 -10.14 10.67
CA ARG A 16 6.29 -10.08 11.37
C ARG A 16 5.97 -8.69 11.89
N ASP A 17 6.98 -7.98 12.39
CA ASP A 17 6.84 -6.63 12.93
C ASP A 17 6.55 -5.60 11.83
N GLU A 18 7.20 -5.72 10.67
CA GLU A 18 6.92 -4.86 9.51
C GLU A 18 5.51 -5.11 8.95
N LEU A 19 5.07 -6.38 8.90
CA LEU A 19 3.70 -6.75 8.53
C LEU A 19 2.67 -6.16 9.49
N GLN A 20 2.99 -6.12 10.79
CA GLN A 20 2.13 -5.52 11.78
C GLN A 20 2.09 -3.99 11.64
N ALA A 21 3.23 -3.35 11.36
CA ALA A 21 3.31 -1.91 11.11
C ALA A 21 2.49 -1.52 9.86
N VAL A 22 2.63 -2.25 8.75
CA VAL A 22 1.84 -2.00 7.54
C VAL A 22 0.33 -2.18 7.79
N LYS A 23 -0.07 -3.21 8.56
CA LYS A 23 -1.48 -3.38 8.93
C LYS A 23 -2.00 -2.24 9.79
N GLN A 24 -1.19 -1.77 10.74
CA GLN A 24 -1.55 -0.65 11.60
C GLN A 24 -1.73 0.62 10.76
N HIS A 25 -0.76 0.89 9.90
CA HIS A 25 -0.74 2.05 9.02
C HIS A 25 -1.95 2.09 8.07
N LEU A 26 -2.21 0.99 7.37
CA LEU A 26 -3.20 0.96 6.30
C LEU A 26 -4.65 0.85 6.80
N PHE A 27 -4.89 0.32 8.01
CA PHE A 27 -6.26 0.08 8.50
C PHE A 27 -6.67 0.89 9.73
N PHE A 28 -5.74 1.46 10.49
CA PHE A 28 -6.04 2.01 11.81
C PHE A 28 -5.43 3.39 12.08
N GLU A 29 -4.34 3.77 11.40
CA GLU A 29 -3.75 5.10 11.56
C GLU A 29 -4.58 6.15 10.82
N GLU A 30 -4.61 7.35 11.40
CA GLU A 30 -5.15 8.54 10.74
C GLU A 30 -4.00 9.40 10.20
N HIS A 31 -4.17 9.88 8.98
CA HIS A 31 -3.13 10.59 8.25
C HIS A 31 -3.44 12.09 8.21
N PRO A 32 -2.42 12.95 8.31
CA PRO A 32 -2.58 14.40 8.23
C PRO A 32 -2.86 14.82 6.78
N LEU A 33 -4.13 15.05 6.46
CA LEU A 33 -4.61 15.51 5.16
C LEU A 33 -4.76 17.03 5.15
N ARG A 34 -4.41 17.66 4.03
CA ARG A 34 -4.64 19.08 3.84
C ARG A 34 -6.10 19.32 3.45
N SER A 35 -6.83 20.05 4.29
CA SER A 35 -8.20 20.47 4.02
C SER A 35 -8.25 21.55 2.92
N VAL A 36 -9.39 21.65 2.25
CA VAL A 36 -9.71 22.69 1.26
C VAL A 36 -9.56 24.10 1.84
N ASP A 37 -9.81 24.27 3.13
CA ASP A 37 -9.69 25.54 3.86
C ASP A 37 -8.25 25.86 4.29
N GLY A 38 -7.28 25.02 3.90
CA GLY A 38 -5.86 25.22 4.19
C GLY A 38 -5.37 24.67 5.54
N GLY A 39 -6.27 24.15 6.38
CA GLY A 39 -5.94 23.46 7.64
C GLY A 39 -5.49 22.01 7.45
N ILE A 40 -5.03 21.38 8.54
CA ILE A 40 -4.72 19.94 8.58
C ILE A 40 -5.87 19.22 9.30
N VAL A 41 -6.41 18.17 8.67
CA VAL A 41 -7.37 17.25 9.27
C VAL A 41 -6.75 15.87 9.34
N HIS A 42 -6.99 15.13 10.41
CA HIS A 42 -6.59 13.74 10.52
C HIS A 42 -7.77 12.86 10.12
N ALA A 43 -7.56 11.95 9.17
CA ALA A 43 -8.56 10.96 8.79
C ALA A 43 -7.88 9.66 8.35
N GLY A 44 -8.58 8.54 8.51
CA GLY A 44 -8.09 7.25 8.01
C GLY A 44 -8.13 7.14 6.48
N CYS A 45 -7.49 6.10 5.95
CA CYS A 45 -7.49 5.80 4.53
C CYS A 45 -8.90 5.52 3.99
N ASP A 46 -9.18 6.01 2.78
CA ASP A 46 -10.41 5.70 2.07
C ASP A 46 -10.49 4.20 1.71
N PRO A 47 -11.69 3.59 1.80
CA PRO A 47 -11.89 2.21 1.35
C PRO A 47 -11.52 2.04 -0.12
N ASN A 48 -10.56 1.14 -0.43
CA ASN A 48 -10.11 0.87 -1.78
C ASN A 48 -10.30 -0.62 -2.14
N PRO A 49 -11.07 -0.95 -3.20
CA PRO A 49 -11.30 -2.34 -3.62
C PRO A 49 -10.02 -3.05 -4.06
N ASP A 50 -9.05 -2.34 -4.66
CA ASP A 50 -7.77 -2.92 -5.09
C ASP A 50 -6.99 -3.45 -3.88
N ILE A 51 -6.93 -2.64 -2.82
CA ILE A 51 -6.28 -2.98 -1.54
C ILE A 51 -7.02 -4.14 -0.83
N ALA A 52 -8.35 -4.15 -0.91
CA ALA A 52 -9.15 -5.25 -0.36
C ALA A 52 -8.81 -6.59 -1.03
N GLU A 53 -8.61 -6.62 -2.35
CA GLU A 53 -8.18 -7.82 -3.06
C GLU A 53 -6.73 -8.22 -2.74
N VAL A 54 -5.82 -7.25 -2.59
CA VAL A 54 -4.46 -7.52 -2.10
C VAL A 54 -4.52 -8.30 -0.78
N ARG A 55 -5.37 -7.86 0.16
CA ARG A 55 -5.56 -8.54 1.44
C ARG A 55 -6.10 -9.97 1.30
N ILE A 56 -7.01 -10.22 0.34
CA ILE A 56 -7.52 -11.56 0.07
C ILE A 56 -6.39 -12.45 -0.45
N ARG A 57 -5.64 -11.99 -1.46
CA ARG A 57 -4.53 -12.75 -2.06
C ARG A 57 -3.39 -13.02 -1.08
N LEU A 58 -3.08 -12.06 -0.20
CA LEU A 58 -2.09 -12.25 0.88
C LEU A 58 -2.54 -13.34 1.86
N LYS A 59 -3.82 -13.40 2.22
CA LYS A 59 -4.36 -14.42 3.13
C LYS A 59 -4.42 -15.81 2.50
N SER A 60 -4.75 -15.92 1.21
CA SER A 60 -4.84 -17.20 0.49
C SER A 60 -3.47 -17.72 0.00
N GLY A 61 -2.40 -16.92 0.13
CA GLY A 61 -1.08 -17.28 -0.38
C GLY A 61 -0.93 -17.16 -1.90
N THR A 62 -1.87 -16.48 -2.56
CA THR A 62 -1.89 -16.25 -4.02
C THR A 62 -1.49 -14.81 -4.39
N HIS A 63 -0.69 -14.17 -3.53
CA HIS A 63 -0.20 -12.82 -3.73
C HIS A 63 0.77 -12.75 -4.91
N THR A 64 0.80 -11.57 -5.52
CA THR A 64 1.67 -11.21 -6.64
C THR A 64 2.82 -10.33 -6.17
N ASP A 65 3.83 -10.12 -7.02
CA ASP A 65 4.90 -9.16 -6.73
C ASP A 65 4.35 -7.73 -6.57
N VAL A 66 3.25 -7.40 -7.26
CA VAL A 66 2.55 -6.11 -7.13
C VAL A 66 1.86 -5.97 -5.77
N ASP A 67 1.34 -7.08 -5.21
CA ASP A 67 0.78 -7.08 -3.86
C ASP A 67 1.86 -6.83 -2.80
N LEU A 68 3.08 -7.34 -3.02
CA LEU A 68 4.23 -7.07 -2.16
C LEU A 68 4.72 -5.62 -2.30
N LEU A 69 4.64 -5.06 -3.51
CA LEU A 69 4.95 -3.65 -3.77
C LEU A 69 4.03 -2.69 -2.98
N LEU A 70 2.76 -3.06 -2.75
CA LEU A 70 1.88 -2.32 -1.84
C LEU A 70 2.48 -2.30 -0.42
N LEU A 71 2.89 -3.46 0.11
CA LEU A 71 3.43 -3.54 1.46
C LEU A 71 4.72 -2.70 1.61
N GLU A 72 5.57 -2.72 0.59
CA GLU A 72 6.77 -1.88 0.54
C GLU A 72 6.43 -0.38 0.51
N HIS A 73 5.38 0.00 -0.24
CA HIS A 73 4.87 1.37 -0.30
C HIS A 73 4.40 1.86 1.07
N GLU A 74 3.49 1.13 1.71
CA GLU A 74 2.94 1.49 3.02
C GLU A 74 4.03 1.54 4.11
N LEU A 75 5.00 0.64 4.05
CA LEU A 75 6.13 0.66 4.99
C LEU A 75 7.05 1.87 4.75
N ALA A 76 7.26 2.26 3.49
CA ALA A 76 8.01 3.47 3.16
C ALA A 76 7.28 4.73 3.63
N GLU A 77 5.95 4.79 3.49
CA GLU A 77 5.14 5.90 3.99
C GLU A 77 5.21 6.00 5.53
N HIS A 78 5.00 4.87 6.24
CA HIS A 78 5.11 4.82 7.69
C HIS A 78 6.51 5.28 8.19
N ARG A 79 7.58 4.80 7.56
CA ARG A 79 8.96 5.23 7.87
C ARG A 79 9.17 6.72 7.59
N TYR A 80 8.53 7.27 6.57
CA TYR A 80 8.62 8.68 6.26
C TYR A 80 8.01 9.54 7.39
N TYR A 81 6.84 9.17 7.92
CA TYR A 81 6.25 9.88 9.06
C TYR A 81 7.13 9.83 10.31
N GLN A 82 7.77 8.70 10.59
CA GLN A 82 8.71 8.58 11.72
C GLN A 82 9.92 9.50 11.55
N ALA A 83 10.43 9.63 10.32
CA ALA A 83 11.58 10.48 10.02
C ALA A 83 11.23 11.97 9.88
N HIS A 84 9.98 12.30 9.55
CA HIS A 84 9.51 13.67 9.29
C HIS A 84 8.25 13.99 10.11
N PRO A 85 8.37 14.17 11.44
CA PRO A 85 7.22 14.55 12.26
C PRO A 85 6.55 15.82 11.74
N GLY A 86 5.23 15.75 11.53
CA GLY A 86 4.42 16.86 10.99
C GLY A 86 4.32 16.91 9.46
N SER A 87 4.91 15.95 8.74
CA SER A 87 4.69 15.81 7.30
C SER A 87 3.22 15.53 6.97
N THR A 88 2.76 16.04 5.84
CA THR A 88 1.43 15.75 5.29
C THR A 88 1.38 14.39 4.61
N TYR A 89 0.17 13.85 4.46
CA TYR A 89 -0.09 12.66 3.65
C TYR A 89 0.48 12.76 2.24
N THR A 90 0.29 13.89 1.57
CA THR A 90 0.79 14.09 0.22
C THR A 90 2.32 13.98 0.14
N GLU A 91 3.05 14.49 1.15
CA GLU A 91 4.52 14.41 1.20
C GLU A 91 4.98 12.97 1.44
N ALA A 92 4.38 12.29 2.41
CA ALA A 92 4.70 10.91 2.75
C ALA A 92 4.41 9.96 1.58
N HIS A 93 3.23 10.09 0.97
CA HIS A 93 2.81 9.28 -0.17
C HIS A 93 3.72 9.51 -1.40
N ALA A 94 4.12 10.77 -1.67
CA ALA A 94 5.05 11.07 -2.75
C ALA A 94 6.46 10.52 -2.49
N ALA A 95 6.89 10.44 -1.24
CA ALA A 95 8.15 9.79 -0.88
C ALA A 95 8.06 8.27 -1.02
N ALA A 96 6.96 7.66 -0.57
CA ALA A 96 6.70 6.24 -0.70
C ALA A 96 6.63 5.80 -2.17
N ALA A 97 5.97 6.57 -3.04
CA ALA A 97 5.89 6.29 -4.48
C ALA A 97 7.26 6.28 -5.17
N LYS A 98 8.26 7.02 -4.66
CA LYS A 98 9.64 6.97 -5.18
C LYS A 98 10.38 5.70 -4.78
N VAL A 99 9.98 5.07 -3.68
CA VAL A 99 10.57 3.83 -3.17
C VAL A 99 9.87 2.63 -3.79
N ALA A 100 8.54 2.62 -3.78
CA ALA A 100 7.69 1.55 -4.27
C ALA A 100 6.45 2.16 -4.93
N ASP A 101 6.46 2.27 -6.26
CA ASP A 101 5.35 2.85 -7.01
C ASP A 101 4.23 1.84 -7.24
N TRP A 102 3.49 1.48 -6.18
CA TRP A 102 2.36 0.57 -6.29
C TRP A 102 1.25 1.13 -7.19
N ALA A 103 0.98 2.43 -7.11
CA ALA A 103 -0.12 3.07 -7.80
C ALA A 103 -0.03 2.93 -9.33
N SER A 104 1.17 3.03 -9.91
CA SER A 104 1.38 2.86 -11.36
C SER A 104 1.43 1.41 -11.82
N ASN A 105 1.64 0.46 -10.90
CA ASN A 105 1.80 -0.97 -11.20
C ASN A 105 0.58 -1.82 -10.81
N ARG A 106 -0.40 -1.24 -10.10
CA ARG A 106 -1.59 -1.98 -9.68
C ARG A 106 -2.45 -2.37 -10.87
N GLU A 107 -2.88 -3.63 -10.87
CA GLU A 107 -3.89 -4.11 -11.79
C GLU A 107 -5.28 -3.72 -11.27
N PRO A 108 -6.26 -3.47 -12.16
CA PRO A 108 -7.65 -3.25 -11.75
C PRO A 108 -8.20 -4.50 -11.02
N PRO A 109 -9.23 -4.32 -10.19
CA PRO A 109 -9.71 -5.39 -9.31
C PRO A 109 -10.30 -6.53 -10.14
N ARG A 110 -9.90 -7.76 -9.82
CA ARG A 110 -10.27 -9.00 -10.54
C ARG A 110 -11.53 -9.66 -10.01
N ARG A 111 -12.18 -9.07 -9.02
CA ARG A 111 -13.37 -9.57 -8.35
C ARG A 111 -13.12 -10.90 -7.63
N GLU A 112 -11.98 -11.01 -6.94
CA GLU A 112 -11.47 -12.25 -6.32
C GLU A 112 -12.44 -12.93 -5.30
N ASN A 113 -13.53 -12.26 -4.89
CA ASN A 113 -14.58 -12.82 -4.02
C ASN A 113 -16.01 -12.43 -4.44
N TYR A 114 -16.25 -12.30 -5.75
CA TYR A 114 -17.55 -11.85 -6.29
C TYR A 114 -18.31 -13.03 -6.89
N THR A 115 -18.95 -13.84 -6.04
CA THR A 115 -19.92 -14.87 -6.48
C THR A 115 -21.34 -14.33 -6.34
N TRP A 116 -22.12 -14.37 -7.43
CA TRP A 116 -23.57 -14.07 -7.44
C TRP A 116 -24.41 -15.35 -7.67
N GLU A 117 -23.80 -16.52 -7.50
CA GLU A 117 -24.48 -17.80 -7.70
C GLU A 117 -25.17 -18.24 -6.41
N ASN A 118 -26.50 -18.27 -6.46
CA ASN A 118 -27.41 -18.90 -5.52
C ASN A 118 -27.96 -20.18 -6.16
#